data_AF-A0A8S2RCF3-F1
#
_entry.id   AF-A0A8S2RCF3-F1
#
_cell.length_a   1.000
_cell.length_b   1.000
_cell.length_c   1.000
_cell.angle_alpha   90.00
_cell.angle_beta   90.00
_cell.angle_gamma   90.00
#
_symmetry.space_group_name_H-M   'P 1'
#
loop_
_entity.id
_entity.type
_entity.pdbx_description
1 polymer ?
#
loop_
_entity_poly.entity_id
_entity_poly.type
_entity_poly.pdbx_seq_one_letter_code
_entity_poly.pdbx_strand_id
1 'polypeptide(L)'
;ILPALPHGDTLHHQPSAPDVYGCVIHSFIHPKCRSSKRSLFEYCCIGVPMQIGDNTILSNITLVTYSDFNQTILHLPSNLIMQTIPLNNELFATFAFGFHDNMKITHNNLDKILYFGQPVSTLAGRIHRTIDDLFDDENNRSLWTLKIFPVTRDPNESFEKTLNLIISNDFTMSEKQYVSIQEILKRRDISSAIQYRSNLINCT
;
A
#
# COMPACT_ATOMS: atom_id res chain seq x y z
N ILE A 1 8.37 20.81 -2.03
CA ILE A 1 7.33 21.78 -2.46
C ILE A 1 6.35 21.00 -3.30
N LEU A 2 5.17 20.66 -2.77
CA LEU A 2 4.12 19.99 -3.54
C LEU A 2 3.60 20.97 -4.62
N PRO A 3 3.22 20.51 -5.82
CA PRO A 3 2.61 21.37 -6.82
C PRO A 3 1.30 21.95 -6.27
N ALA A 4 1.04 23.22 -6.59
CA ALA A 4 -0.15 23.93 -6.13
C ALA A 4 -1.43 23.23 -6.60
N LEU A 5 -2.25 22.78 -5.65
CA LEU A 5 -3.58 22.23 -5.89
C LEU A 5 -4.61 23.37 -5.85
N PRO A 6 -5.69 23.29 -6.67
CA PRO A 6 -6.69 24.34 -6.75
C PRO A 6 -7.45 24.48 -5.44
N HIS A 7 -7.54 25.70 -4.93
CA HIS A 7 -8.28 26.06 -3.72
C HIS A 7 -9.78 25.84 -3.88
N GLY A 8 -10.43 25.27 -2.86
CA GLY A 8 -11.90 25.18 -2.79
C GLY A 8 -12.40 24.64 -1.44
N ASP A 9 -12.87 25.57 -0.62
CA ASP A 9 -13.91 25.55 0.43
C ASP A 9 -14.21 24.31 1.28
N THR A 10 -14.19 24.58 2.60
CA THR A 10 -14.42 23.74 3.77
C THR A 10 -15.68 22.86 3.80
N LEU A 11 -15.42 21.57 4.13
CA LEU A 11 -16.26 20.57 4.80
C LEU A 11 -17.55 20.08 4.12
N HIS A 12 -17.46 19.57 2.89
CA HIS A 12 -18.50 18.69 2.34
C HIS A 12 -17.86 17.65 1.42
N HIS A 13 -18.47 16.46 1.33
CA HIS A 13 -18.30 15.49 0.23
C HIS A 13 -17.78 16.22 -1.03
N GLN A 14 -16.47 16.12 -1.33
CA GLN A 14 -16.09 16.30 -2.72
C GLN A 14 -16.98 15.33 -3.49
N PRO A 15 -17.65 15.74 -4.58
CA PRO A 15 -18.23 14.76 -5.45
C PRO A 15 -17.04 13.90 -5.84
N SER A 16 -17.00 12.68 -5.27
CA SER A 16 -16.10 11.67 -5.75
C SER A 16 -16.33 11.65 -7.26
N ALA A 17 -15.25 11.47 -8.03
CA ALA A 17 -15.37 11.28 -9.47
C ALA A 17 -16.62 10.44 -9.75
N PRO A 18 -17.43 10.72 -10.78
CA PRO A 18 -18.77 10.15 -10.91
C PRO A 18 -18.83 8.62 -10.83
N ASP A 19 -17.68 7.95 -11.00
CA ASP A 19 -17.49 6.51 -10.93
C ASP A 19 -16.72 5.99 -9.70
N VAL A 20 -16.36 6.86 -8.74
CA VAL A 20 -15.78 6.50 -7.45
C VAL A 20 -16.90 6.35 -6.44
N TYR A 21 -17.22 5.09 -6.15
CA TYR A 21 -18.17 4.69 -5.14
C TYR A 21 -17.44 4.31 -3.83
N GLY A 22 -18.13 4.37 -2.69
CA GLY A 22 -17.58 3.99 -1.39
C GLY A 22 -17.45 5.17 -0.41
N CYS A 23 -16.69 4.95 0.66
CA CYS A 23 -16.42 5.96 1.68
C CYS A 23 -15.09 6.66 1.36
N VAL A 24 -15.13 7.99 1.23
CA VAL A 24 -13.95 8.83 0.95
C VAL A 24 -13.81 9.82 2.11
N ILE A 25 -12.66 9.78 2.79
CA ILE A 25 -12.36 10.62 3.95
C ILE A 25 -11.06 11.39 3.66
N HIS A 26 -11.14 12.73 3.59
CA HIS A 26 -10.00 13.63 3.41
C HIS A 26 -8.98 13.15 2.36
N SER A 27 -9.48 12.86 1.15
CA SER A 27 -8.69 12.27 0.07
C SER A 27 -8.92 12.99 -1.25
N PHE A 28 -7.86 13.12 -2.05
CA PHE A 28 -7.92 13.54 -3.44
C PHE A 28 -7.87 12.31 -4.34
N ILE A 29 -8.88 12.15 -5.20
CA ILE A 29 -9.00 11.00 -6.10
C ILE A 29 -9.11 11.51 -7.53
N HIS A 30 -8.29 10.97 -8.41
CA HIS A 30 -8.28 11.34 -9.82
C HIS A 30 -9.68 11.14 -10.46
N PRO A 31 -10.19 12.09 -11.28
CA PRO A 31 -11.55 12.03 -11.85
C PRO A 31 -11.87 10.82 -12.75
N LYS A 32 -10.84 10.10 -13.20
CA LYS A 32 -10.99 8.87 -14.00
C LYS A 32 -10.88 7.59 -13.18
N CYS A 33 -10.76 7.69 -11.85
CA CYS A 33 -10.81 6.52 -10.99
C CYS A 33 -12.21 5.90 -11.00
N ARG A 34 -12.27 4.59 -10.81
CA ARG A 34 -13.50 3.81 -10.66
C ARG A 34 -13.35 2.90 -9.45
N SER A 35 -14.37 2.80 -8.60
CA SER A 35 -14.33 1.92 -7.41
C SER A 35 -15.68 1.29 -7.12
N SER A 36 -15.70 0.29 -6.23
CA SER A 36 -16.94 -0.32 -5.75
C SER A 36 -17.57 0.45 -4.59
N LYS A 37 -18.86 0.22 -4.30
CA LYS A 37 -19.52 0.77 -3.09
C LYS A 37 -18.92 0.28 -1.78
N ARG A 38 -18.13 -0.81 -1.78
CA ARG A 38 -17.51 -1.40 -0.58
C ARG A 38 -16.03 -1.08 -0.50
N SER A 39 -15.63 0.10 -0.97
CA SER A 39 -14.27 0.60 -0.88
C SER A 39 -14.18 1.76 0.12
N LEU A 40 -13.07 1.86 0.83
CA LEU A 40 -12.73 2.96 1.74
C LEU A 40 -11.42 3.60 1.29
N PHE A 41 -11.43 4.91 1.18
CA PHE A 41 -10.27 5.75 0.89
C PHE A 41 -10.13 6.77 2.01
N GLU A 42 -9.05 6.69 2.77
CA GLU A 42 -8.77 7.68 3.81
C GLU A 42 -7.38 8.27 3.64
N TYR A 43 -7.27 9.60 3.73
CA TYR A 43 -6.01 10.31 3.63
C TYR A 43 -5.20 9.95 2.39
N CYS A 44 -5.86 9.77 1.25
CA CYS A 44 -5.20 9.40 0.00
C CYS A 44 -5.01 10.62 -0.91
N CYS A 45 -3.91 10.63 -1.66
CA CYS A 45 -3.66 11.55 -2.77
C CYS A 45 -3.35 10.72 -4.02
N ILE A 46 -4.39 10.43 -4.80
CA ILE A 46 -4.32 9.59 -6.00
C ILE A 46 -4.49 10.51 -7.22
N GLY A 47 -3.37 10.83 -7.87
CA GLY A 47 -3.28 11.67 -9.06
C GLY A 47 -3.32 10.93 -10.39
N VAL A 48 -3.43 9.59 -10.38
CA VAL A 48 -3.44 8.76 -11.60
C VAL A 48 -4.79 8.05 -11.78
N PRO A 49 -5.24 7.79 -13.03
CA PRO A 49 -6.42 6.97 -13.29
C PRO A 49 -6.28 5.55 -12.73
N MET A 50 -7.28 5.07 -11.98
CA MET A 50 -7.26 3.72 -11.40
C MET A 50 -8.61 3.00 -11.52
N GLN A 51 -8.58 1.72 -11.85
CA GLN A 51 -9.71 0.80 -11.67
C GLN A 51 -9.50 0.03 -10.36
N ILE A 52 -10.32 0.32 -9.36
CA ILE A 52 -10.16 -0.20 -8.01
C ILE A 52 -11.11 -1.39 -7.82
N GLY A 53 -10.54 -2.49 -7.34
CA GLY A 53 -11.28 -3.69 -7.01
C GLY A 53 -12.35 -3.47 -5.94
N ASP A 54 -13.23 -4.47 -5.81
CA ASP A 54 -14.25 -4.49 -4.78
C ASP A 54 -13.63 -4.83 -3.42
N ASN A 55 -14.24 -4.40 -2.32
CA ASN A 55 -13.72 -4.61 -0.96
C ASN A 55 -12.26 -4.13 -0.81
N THR A 56 -11.99 -2.85 -1.06
CA THR A 56 -10.63 -2.29 -0.99
C THR A 56 -10.55 -1.20 0.07
N ILE A 57 -9.51 -1.24 0.91
CA ILE A 57 -9.16 -0.20 1.86
C ILE A 57 -7.81 0.39 1.45
N LEU A 58 -7.79 1.65 1.07
CA LEU A 58 -6.58 2.42 0.85
C LEU A 58 -6.47 3.49 1.95
N SER A 59 -5.33 3.51 2.62
CA SER A 59 -5.06 4.49 3.68
C SER A 59 -3.72 5.15 3.46
N ASN A 60 -3.67 6.47 3.56
CA ASN A 60 -2.42 7.23 3.55
C ASN A 60 -1.59 7.04 2.25
N ILE A 61 -2.26 6.73 1.13
CA ILE A 61 -1.60 6.46 -0.15
C ILE A 61 -1.27 7.77 -0.86
N THR A 62 -0.04 7.92 -1.34
CA THR A 62 0.33 8.97 -2.30
C THR A 62 0.74 8.29 -3.60
N LEU A 63 0.00 8.58 -4.68
CA LEU A 63 0.25 8.07 -6.02
C LEU A 63 0.00 9.17 -7.05
N VAL A 64 0.97 10.04 -7.27
CA VAL A 64 0.86 11.20 -8.18
C VAL A 64 1.34 10.86 -9.60
N THR A 65 2.28 9.94 -9.71
CA THR A 65 2.83 9.42 -10.96
C THR A 65 2.80 7.91 -10.93
N TYR A 66 2.73 7.27 -12.10
CA TYR A 66 2.88 5.82 -12.23
C TYR A 66 3.97 5.51 -13.24
N SER A 67 4.92 4.64 -12.87
CA SER A 67 6.12 4.36 -13.67
C SER A 67 5.87 3.51 -14.93
N ASP A 68 4.77 2.75 -15.00
CA ASP A 68 4.41 2.00 -16.21
C ASP A 68 3.70 2.90 -17.24
N PHE A 69 4.50 3.41 -18.19
CA PHE A 69 4.02 4.27 -19.27
C PHE A 69 3.07 3.57 -20.26
N ASN A 70 2.99 2.24 -20.26
CA ASN A 70 2.11 1.50 -21.17
C ASN A 70 0.70 1.36 -20.62
N GLN A 71 0.50 1.54 -19.32
CA GLN A 71 -0.79 1.39 -18.67
C GLN A 71 -1.46 2.76 -18.46
N THR A 72 -2.50 3.02 -19.24
CA THR A 72 -3.27 4.27 -19.13
C THR A 72 -4.19 4.31 -17.89
N ILE A 73 -4.52 3.15 -17.32
CA ILE A 73 -5.35 2.98 -16.12
C ILE A 73 -4.72 1.89 -15.26
N LEU A 74 -4.33 2.21 -14.03
CA LEU A 74 -3.80 1.23 -13.08
C LEU A 74 -4.92 0.37 -12.48
N HIS A 75 -4.75 -0.94 -12.44
CA HIS A 75 -5.74 -1.86 -11.88
C HIS A 75 -5.32 -2.35 -10.49
N LEU A 76 -6.19 -2.16 -9.49
CA LEU A 76 -6.04 -2.78 -8.17
C LEU A 76 -6.90 -4.02 -8.03
N PRO A 77 -6.39 -5.10 -7.41
CA PRO A 77 -7.19 -6.29 -7.13
C PRO A 77 -8.27 -6.00 -6.09
N SER A 78 -9.29 -6.87 -6.08
CA SER A 78 -10.32 -6.87 -5.04
C SER A 78 -9.80 -7.48 -3.73
N ASN A 79 -10.51 -7.25 -2.63
CA ASN A 79 -10.18 -7.78 -1.30
C ASN A 79 -8.78 -7.35 -0.84
N LEU A 80 -8.45 -6.07 -1.01
CA LEU A 80 -7.13 -5.50 -0.75
C LEU A 80 -7.17 -4.47 0.37
N ILE A 81 -6.28 -4.60 1.34
CA ILE A 81 -5.95 -3.54 2.30
C ILE A 81 -4.54 -3.07 1.96
N MET A 82 -4.33 -1.78 1.77
CA MET A 82 -3.01 -1.21 1.52
C MET A 82 -2.83 0.12 2.22
N GLN A 83 -1.68 0.31 2.86
CA GLN A 83 -1.37 1.52 3.58
C GLN A 83 0.11 1.88 3.51
N THR A 84 0.40 3.14 3.18
CA THR A 84 1.76 3.70 3.21
C THR A 84 2.02 4.35 4.56
N ILE A 85 3.10 3.92 5.22
CA ILE A 85 3.50 4.41 6.53
C ILE A 85 4.82 5.18 6.40
N PRO A 86 4.88 6.45 6.81
CA PRO A 86 6.15 7.13 6.97
C PRO A 86 6.92 6.48 8.13
N LEU A 87 8.20 6.29 7.92
CA LEU A 87 9.17 5.74 8.86
C LEU A 87 10.18 6.84 9.20
N ASN A 88 10.88 6.65 10.31
CA ASN A 88 12.00 7.52 10.69
C ASN A 88 13.00 7.70 9.53
N ASN A 89 13.65 8.88 9.48
CA ASN A 89 14.64 9.28 8.48
C ASN A 89 14.06 9.48 7.06
N GLU A 90 12.84 10.02 6.95
CA GLU A 90 12.19 10.32 5.68
C GLU A 90 12.09 9.10 4.75
N LEU A 91 11.83 7.93 5.35
CA LEU A 91 11.64 6.67 4.65
C LEU A 91 10.17 6.30 4.65
N PHE A 92 9.78 5.43 3.73
CA PHE A 92 8.40 4.97 3.59
C PHE A 92 8.37 3.46 3.40
N ALA A 93 7.35 2.82 3.96
CA ALA A 93 7.01 1.45 3.64
C ALA A 93 5.50 1.36 3.43
N THR A 94 5.11 0.69 2.35
CA THR A 94 3.72 0.35 2.07
C THR A 94 3.55 -1.10 2.40
N PHE A 95 2.55 -1.42 3.23
CA PHE A 95 2.15 -2.80 3.42
C PHE A 95 0.83 -3.05 2.72
N ALA A 96 0.61 -4.32 2.36
CA ALA A 96 -0.62 -4.76 1.77
C ALA A 96 -0.99 -6.16 2.27
N PHE A 97 -2.29 -6.42 2.40
CA PHE A 97 -2.83 -7.73 2.76
C PHE A 97 -4.16 -7.99 2.09
N GLY A 98 -4.40 -9.26 1.78
CA GLY A 98 -5.71 -9.74 1.39
C GLY A 98 -6.66 -9.74 2.59
N PHE A 99 -7.96 -9.51 2.38
CA PHE A 99 -8.95 -9.63 3.46
C PHE A 99 -9.00 -11.03 4.10
N HIS A 100 -8.55 -12.05 3.38
CA HIS A 100 -8.53 -13.43 3.83
C HIS A 100 -7.15 -13.88 4.35
N ASP A 101 -6.14 -13.00 4.32
CA ASP A 101 -4.82 -13.31 4.84
C ASP A 101 -4.87 -13.40 6.37
N ASN A 102 -4.35 -14.50 6.93
CA ASN A 102 -4.25 -14.62 8.37
C ASN A 102 -2.91 -14.09 8.88
N MET A 103 -2.93 -12.84 9.33
CA MET A 103 -1.69 -12.13 9.68
C MET A 103 -0.90 -12.77 10.83
N LYS A 104 -1.57 -13.39 11.81
CA LYS A 104 -0.97 -13.76 13.10
C LYS A 104 -0.80 -15.26 13.31
N ILE A 105 -1.26 -16.11 12.40
CA ILE A 105 -1.00 -17.54 12.52
C ILE A 105 0.49 -17.80 12.27
N THR A 106 1.11 -18.48 13.23
CA THR A 106 2.48 -18.96 13.13
C THR A 106 2.49 -20.36 12.52
N HIS A 107 3.42 -20.60 11.60
CA HIS A 107 3.58 -21.89 10.94
C HIS A 107 4.99 -22.45 11.13
N ASN A 108 5.09 -23.71 11.57
CA ASN A 108 6.37 -24.42 11.60
C ASN A 108 6.80 -24.87 10.20
N ASN A 109 5.82 -25.17 9.33
CA ASN A 109 6.07 -25.49 7.93
C ASN A 109 5.86 -24.23 7.08
N LEU A 110 6.96 -23.73 6.51
CA LEU A 110 7.02 -22.54 5.68
C LEU A 110 6.16 -22.61 4.42
N ASP A 111 5.95 -23.80 3.85
CA ASP A 111 5.12 -23.99 2.65
C ASP A 111 3.63 -23.73 2.91
N LYS A 112 3.22 -23.66 4.19
CA LYS A 112 1.83 -23.36 4.59
C LYS A 112 1.56 -21.86 4.73
N ILE A 113 2.60 -21.02 4.66
CA ILE A 113 2.43 -19.58 4.77
C ILE A 113 2.02 -19.04 3.40
N LEU A 114 0.78 -18.58 3.30
CA LEU A 114 0.20 -18.02 2.09
C LEU A 114 0.05 -16.50 2.23
N TYR A 115 0.44 -15.77 1.20
CA TYR A 115 0.24 -14.33 1.06
C TYR A 115 -0.53 -14.08 -0.24
N PHE A 116 -1.73 -13.50 -0.15
CA PHE A 116 -2.68 -13.43 -1.27
C PHE A 116 -2.94 -14.80 -1.94
N GLY A 117 -2.97 -15.86 -1.13
CA GLY A 117 -3.14 -17.24 -1.59
C GLY A 117 -1.93 -17.86 -2.30
N GLN A 118 -0.82 -17.12 -2.47
CA GLN A 118 0.43 -17.64 -3.04
C GLN A 118 1.40 -18.08 -1.92
N PRO A 119 2.14 -19.18 -2.09
CA PRO A 119 3.19 -19.57 -1.15
C PRO A 119 4.26 -18.47 -1.03
N VAL A 120 4.64 -18.15 0.21
CA VAL A 120 5.70 -17.15 0.48
C VAL A 120 7.03 -17.54 -0.16
N SER A 121 7.31 -18.83 -0.35
CA SER A 121 8.52 -19.31 -1.04
C SER A 121 8.61 -18.83 -2.49
N THR A 122 7.47 -18.74 -3.19
CA THR A 122 7.42 -18.17 -4.55
C THR A 122 7.76 -16.67 -4.52
N LEU A 123 7.26 -15.95 -3.52
CA LEU A 123 7.53 -14.52 -3.36
C LEU A 123 9.00 -14.24 -3.03
N ALA A 124 9.62 -15.07 -2.18
CA ALA A 124 11.02 -14.94 -1.79
C ALA A 124 11.95 -14.89 -3.01
N GLY A 125 11.73 -15.77 -3.99
CA GLY A 125 12.46 -15.79 -5.25
C GLY A 125 12.34 -14.49 -6.05
N ARG A 126 11.15 -13.88 -6.08
CA ARG A 126 10.90 -12.61 -6.80
C ARG A 126 11.63 -11.42 -6.18
N ILE A 127 11.95 -11.48 -4.88
CA ILE A 127 12.70 -10.43 -4.18
C ILE A 127 14.18 -10.77 -3.94
N HIS A 128 14.69 -11.81 -4.62
CA HIS A 128 16.06 -12.32 -4.49
C HIS A 128 16.46 -12.63 -3.05
N ARG A 129 15.59 -13.36 -2.34
CA ARG A 129 15.80 -13.84 -0.98
C ARG A 129 15.43 -15.32 -0.87
N THR A 130 16.01 -16.00 0.10
CA THR A 130 15.49 -17.29 0.55
C THR A 130 14.31 -17.04 1.48
N ILE A 131 13.47 -18.06 1.68
CA ILE A 131 12.33 -17.93 2.59
C ILE A 131 12.77 -17.70 4.05
N ASP A 132 13.90 -18.28 4.46
CA ASP A 132 14.47 -18.09 5.80
C ASP A 132 14.94 -16.64 6.01
N ASP A 133 15.47 -15.97 4.97
CA ASP A 133 15.86 -14.55 5.04
C ASP A 133 14.68 -13.61 5.31
N LEU A 134 13.44 -14.07 5.14
CA LEU A 134 12.23 -13.26 5.33
C LEU A 134 11.75 -13.22 6.78
N PHE A 135 12.40 -13.96 7.69
CA PHE A 135 12.02 -14.03 9.10
C PHE A 135 13.25 -13.92 10.00
N ASP A 136 13.14 -13.18 11.11
CA ASP A 136 14.22 -13.09 12.11
C ASP A 136 14.18 -14.24 13.14
N ASP A 137 12.99 -14.80 13.40
CA ASP A 137 12.76 -15.79 14.44
C ASP A 137 12.06 -17.02 13.85
N GLU A 138 12.74 -18.16 13.90
CA GLU A 138 12.23 -19.43 13.39
C GLU A 138 10.99 -19.92 14.14
N ASN A 139 10.81 -19.51 15.39
CA ASN A 139 9.65 -19.87 16.21
C ASN A 139 8.45 -18.94 15.99
N ASN A 140 8.63 -17.86 15.22
CA ASN A 140 7.61 -16.86 14.99
C ASN A 140 7.53 -16.47 13.51
N ARG A 141 7.18 -17.45 12.68
CA ARG A 141 6.98 -17.32 11.24
C ARG A 141 5.49 -17.12 10.91
N SER A 142 5.09 -15.86 10.80
CA SER A 142 3.73 -15.43 10.43
C SER A 142 3.79 -14.27 9.43
N LEU A 143 2.71 -13.95 8.75
CA LEU A 143 2.68 -12.77 7.86
C LEU A 143 2.94 -11.45 8.63
N TRP A 144 2.71 -11.42 9.94
CA TRP A 144 3.03 -10.29 10.82
C TRP A 144 4.53 -10.01 10.93
N THR A 145 5.35 -11.06 10.86
CA THR A 145 6.82 -11.01 10.96
C THR A 145 7.53 -11.15 9.62
N LEU A 146 6.77 -11.38 8.54
CA LEU A 146 7.29 -11.57 7.19
C LEU A 146 7.89 -10.29 6.60
N LYS A 147 9.18 -10.30 6.25
CA LYS A 147 9.94 -9.16 5.71
C LYS A 147 9.87 -9.06 4.20
N ILE A 148 8.74 -8.59 3.68
CA ILE A 148 8.51 -8.47 2.22
C ILE A 148 8.25 -7.04 1.76
N PHE A 149 8.00 -6.09 2.68
CA PHE A 149 7.64 -4.73 2.29
C PHE A 149 8.89 -3.87 2.10
N PRO A 150 9.11 -3.29 0.90
CA PRO A 150 10.31 -2.53 0.59
C PRO A 150 10.34 -1.20 1.33
N VAL A 151 11.51 -0.80 1.81
CA VAL A 151 11.76 0.53 2.38
C VAL A 151 12.29 1.45 1.29
N THR A 152 11.56 2.53 1.01
CA THR A 152 11.89 3.50 -0.04
C THR A 152 12.03 4.91 0.53
N ARG A 153 12.56 5.84 -0.27
CA ARG A 153 12.59 7.28 0.06
C ARG A 153 11.39 8.04 -0.47
N ASP A 154 10.68 7.45 -1.43
CA ASP A 154 9.49 8.04 -2.04
C ASP A 154 8.25 7.19 -1.74
N PRO A 155 7.13 7.80 -1.31
CA PRO A 155 5.90 7.06 -1.01
C PRO A 155 5.21 6.50 -2.26
N ASN A 156 5.31 7.15 -3.44
CA ASN A 156 4.77 6.58 -4.68
C ASN A 156 5.54 5.29 -5.02
N GLU A 157 6.88 5.35 -4.98
CA GLU A 157 7.74 4.18 -5.20
C GLU A 157 7.44 3.04 -4.21
N SER A 158 7.19 3.38 -2.94
CA SER A 158 6.80 2.42 -1.91
C SER A 158 5.51 1.67 -2.28
N PHE A 159 4.51 2.42 -2.74
CA PHE A 159 3.23 1.90 -3.18
C PHE A 159 3.40 1.00 -4.41
N GLU A 160 4.07 1.48 -5.45
CA GLU A 160 4.24 0.75 -6.71
C GLU A 160 4.96 -0.58 -6.51
N LYS A 161 6.08 -0.55 -5.77
CA LYS A 161 6.85 -1.75 -5.47
C LYS A 161 6.01 -2.78 -4.70
N THR A 162 5.24 -2.33 -3.71
CA THR A 162 4.35 -3.20 -2.93
C THR A 162 3.20 -3.75 -3.78
N LEU A 163 2.64 -2.94 -4.68
CA LEU A 163 1.60 -3.38 -5.59
C LEU A 163 2.14 -4.46 -6.55
N ASN A 164 3.34 -4.27 -7.10
CA ASN A 164 3.99 -5.25 -7.96
C ASN A 164 4.20 -6.61 -7.27
N LEU A 165 4.44 -6.64 -5.95
CA LEU A 165 4.50 -7.89 -5.17
C LEU A 165 3.21 -8.73 -5.30
N ILE A 166 2.06 -8.07 -5.49
CA ILE A 166 0.73 -8.68 -5.44
C ILE A 166 0.22 -9.01 -6.85
N ILE A 167 0.38 -8.09 -7.80
CA ILE A 167 -0.28 -8.19 -9.11
C ILE A 167 0.59 -8.81 -10.20
N SER A 168 1.92 -8.79 -10.04
CA SER A 168 2.83 -9.30 -11.04
C SER A 168 3.40 -10.66 -10.62
N ASN A 169 3.29 -11.64 -11.52
CA ASN A 169 3.90 -12.95 -11.32
C ASN A 169 5.34 -13.00 -11.84
N ASP A 170 5.72 -12.09 -12.74
CA ASP A 170 6.98 -12.09 -13.48
C ASP A 170 7.90 -10.91 -13.11
N PHE A 171 7.60 -10.18 -12.04
CA PHE A 171 8.51 -9.14 -11.56
C PHE A 171 9.66 -9.74 -10.75
N THR A 172 10.81 -9.09 -10.85
CA THR A 172 11.92 -9.26 -9.92
C THR A 172 12.29 -7.91 -9.34
N MET A 173 12.50 -7.85 -8.02
CA MET A 173 12.85 -6.61 -7.33
C MET A 173 14.00 -6.85 -6.36
N SER A 174 14.96 -5.92 -6.34
CA SER A 174 16.09 -5.98 -5.43
C SER A 174 16.19 -4.70 -4.64
N GLU A 175 15.63 -4.71 -3.43
CA GLU A 175 15.80 -3.62 -2.47
C GLU A 175 16.88 -3.92 -1.46
N LYS A 176 17.48 -2.84 -0.95
CA LYS A 176 18.47 -2.93 0.13
C LYS A 176 17.83 -3.41 1.43
N GLN A 177 16.57 -3.06 1.66
CA GLN A 177 15.88 -3.35 2.90
C GLN A 177 14.41 -3.69 2.66
N TYR A 178 14.00 -4.82 3.23
CA TYR A 178 12.61 -5.21 3.41
C TYR A 178 12.28 -5.22 4.90
N VAL A 179 11.02 -4.94 5.23
CA VAL A 179 10.50 -4.91 6.59
C VAL A 179 9.19 -5.67 6.70
N SER A 180 8.93 -6.17 7.89
CA SER A 180 7.63 -6.73 8.30
C SER A 180 6.70 -5.64 8.81
N ILE A 181 5.39 -5.92 8.88
CA ILE A 181 4.44 -5.00 9.51
C ILE A 181 4.79 -4.73 10.99
N GLN A 182 5.32 -5.73 11.69
CA GLN A 182 5.82 -5.54 13.06
C GLN A 182 6.92 -4.48 13.13
N GLU A 183 7.88 -4.50 12.21
CA GLU A 183 8.95 -3.51 12.14
C GLU A 183 8.44 -2.14 11.67
N ILE A 184 7.53 -2.11 10.70
CA ILE A 184 6.88 -0.87 10.23
C ILE A 184 6.24 -0.14 11.42
N LEU A 185 5.46 -0.86 12.24
CA LEU A 185 4.77 -0.26 13.39
C LEU A 185 5.72 0.22 14.49
N LYS A 186 6.89 -0.42 14.65
CA LYS A 186 7.93 0.03 15.58
C LYS A 186 8.68 1.27 15.08
N ARG A 187 8.87 1.39 13.76
CA ARG A 187 9.67 2.44 13.10
C ARG A 187 8.84 3.63 12.62
N ARG A 188 7.51 3.57 12.73
CA ARG A 188 6.61 4.58 12.19
C ARG A 188 6.91 5.98 12.75
N ASP A 189 6.95 6.96 11.85
CA ASP A 189 7.02 8.36 12.21
C ASP A 189 5.59 8.90 12.37
N ILE A 190 5.14 8.99 13.63
CA ILE A 190 3.79 9.46 13.95
C ILE A 190 3.65 10.95 13.59
N SER A 191 4.70 11.75 13.77
CA SER A 191 4.68 13.18 13.51
C SER A 191 4.50 13.46 12.03
N SER A 192 5.27 12.77 11.17
CA SER A 192 5.11 12.87 9.71
C SER A 192 3.73 12.40 9.26
N ALA A 193 3.20 11.31 9.84
CA ALA A 193 1.87 10.81 9.50
C ALA A 193 0.77 11.84 9.86
N ILE A 194 0.84 12.44 11.04
CA ILE A 194 -0.11 13.49 11.46
C ILE A 194 0.02 14.72 10.57
N GLN A 195 1.24 15.18 10.30
CA GLN A 195 1.48 16.35 9.44
C GLN A 195 0.93 16.13 8.04
N TYR A 196 1.16 14.96 7.45
CA TYR A 196 0.61 14.61 6.14
C TYR A 196 -0.93 14.64 6.13
N ARG A 197 -1.57 14.03 7.13
CA ARG A 197 -3.04 14.02 7.24
C ARG A 197 -3.60 15.42 7.44
N SER A 198 -2.98 16.23 8.29
CA SER A 198 -3.36 17.63 8.50
C SER A 198 -3.24 18.44 7.22
N ASN A 199 -2.20 18.22 6.41
CA ASN A 199 -2.05 18.89 5.11
C ASN A 199 -3.20 18.52 4.16
N LEU A 200 -3.59 17.24 4.10
CA LEU A 200 -4.74 16.81 3.29
C LEU A 200 -6.04 17.43 3.79
N ILE A 201 -6.29 17.39 5.10
CA ILE A 201 -7.49 17.99 5.72
C ILE A 201 -7.57 19.48 5.41
N ASN A 202 -6.47 20.22 5.52
CA ASN A 202 -6.45 21.66 5.29
C ASN A 202 -6.55 22.04 3.80
N CYS A 203 -6.38 21.08 2.89
CA CYS A 203 -6.57 21.28 1.46
C CYS A 203 -7.95 20.82 0.95
N THR A 204 -8.74 20.08 1.76
CA THR A 204 -10.10 19.59 1.47
C THR A 204 -11.16 20.36 2.23
#